data_AF-A0A383E911-F1
#
_entry.id   AF-A0A383E911-F1
#
_cell.length_a   1.000
_cell.length_b   1.000
_cell.length_c   1.000
_cell.angle_alpha   90.00
_cell.angle_beta   90.00
_cell.angle_gamma   90.00
#
_symmetry.space_group_name_H-M   'P 1'
#
loop_
_entity.id
_entity.type
_entity.pdbx_description
1 polymer ?
#
loop_
_entity_poly.entity_id
_entity_poly.type
_entity_poly.pdbx_seq_one_letter_code
_entity_poly.pdbx_strand_id
1 'polypeptide(L)' 'MMIHISRDGEQFGPYSPEQVQEYLAGGQLLPTDLAWYEGAADWVPVTAVVGGAAAMPVSGVACTNCGTAMDADQVICLAC' A
#
# COMPACT_ATOMS: atom_id res chain seq x y z
N MET A 1 -12.16 3.68 14.08
CA MET A 1 -11.43 2.71 13.24
C MET A 1 -10.07 2.50 13.86
N MET A 2 -9.63 1.25 13.94
CA MET A 2 -8.35 0.84 14.54
C MET A 2 -7.42 0.35 13.43
N ILE A 3 -6.18 0.84 13.41
CA ILE A 3 -5.19 0.54 12.37
C ILE A 3 -4.10 -0.34 12.96
N HIS A 4 -3.94 -1.52 12.39
CA HIS A 4 -2.80 -2.40 12.63
C HIS A 4 -1.69 -2.05 11.66
N ILE A 5 -0.45 -2.03 12.12
CA ILE A 5 0.72 -1.80 11.29
C ILE A 5 1.53 -3.08 11.20
N SER A 6 2.05 -3.43 10.03
CA SER A 6 3.01 -4.51 9.87
C SER A 6 4.32 -3.99 9.31
N ARG A 7 5.42 -4.32 9.98
CA ARG A 7 6.80 -4.00 9.58
C ARG A 7 7.69 -5.20 9.84
N ASP A 8 8.43 -5.63 8.82
CA ASP A 8 9.36 -6.78 8.88
C ASP A 8 8.73 -8.09 9.38
N GLY A 9 7.43 -8.29 9.12
CA GLY A 9 6.67 -9.46 9.57
C GLY A 9 6.15 -9.37 11.01
N GLU A 10 6.48 -8.29 11.72
CA GLU A 10 5.97 -8.00 13.05
C GLU A 10 4.75 -7.08 12.95
N GLN A 11 3.75 -7.30 13.80
CA GLN A 11 2.53 -6.50 13.84
C GLN A 11 2.49 -5.61 15.08
N PHE A 12 2.13 -4.35 14.86
CA PHE A 12 2.06 -3.29 15.85
C PHE A 12 0.64 -2.72 15.91
N GLY A 13 0.25 -2.26 17.11
CA GLY A 13 -1.06 -1.67 17.36
C GLY A 13 -2.06 -2.67 17.94
N PRO A 14 -3.38 -2.40 17.81
CA PRO A 14 -3.97 -1.34 16.97
C PRO A 14 -3.70 0.10 17.45
N TYR A 15 -3.59 1.02 16.51
CA TYR A 15 -3.42 2.46 16.72
C TYR A 15 -4.61 3.25 16.16
N SER A 16 -4.90 4.42 16.72
CA SER A 16 -5.85 5.36 16.13
C SER A 16 -5.22 6.08 14.92
N PRO A 17 -6.01 6.60 13.97
CA PRO A 17 -5.48 7.38 12.84
C PRO A 17 -4.64 8.58 13.29
N GLU A 18 -5.01 9.22 14.40
CA GLU A 18 -4.23 10.31 14.99
C GLU A 18 -2.86 9.82 15.48
N GLN A 19 -2.81 8.67 16.17
CA GLN A 19 -1.54 8.07 16.62
C GLN A 19 -0.65 7.67 15.43
N VAL A 20 -1.24 7.10 14.38
CA VAL A 20 -0.50 6.75 13.16
C VAL A 20 0.09 8.00 12.50
N GLN A 21 -0.68 9.09 12.43
CA GLN A 21 -0.21 10.37 11.91
C GLN A 21 0.94 10.93 12.75
N GLU A 22 0.83 10.91 14.08
CA GLU A 22 1.90 11.35 14.99
C GLU A 22 3.15 10.48 14.84
N TYR A 23 3.00 9.17 14.72
CA TYR A 23 4.12 8.25 14.54
C TYR A 23 4.81 8.41 13.19
N LEU A 24 4.07 8.72 12.13
CA LEU A 24 4.64 9.08 10.84
C LEU A 24 5.38 10.42 10.90
N ALA A 25 4.78 11.43 11.54
CA ALA A 25 5.41 12.73 11.72
C ALA A 25 6.67 12.66 12.59
N GLY A 26 6.66 11.78 13.59
CA GLY A 26 7.81 11.51 14.47
C GLY A 26 8.85 10.55 13.88
N GLY A 27 8.62 9.97 12.70
CA GLY A 27 9.51 9.00 12.07
C GLY A 27 9.57 7.63 12.75
N GLN A 28 8.61 7.33 13.64
CA GLN A 28 8.47 6.03 14.29
C GLN A 28 7.87 4.99 13.35
N LEU A 29 6.95 5.43 12.48
CA LEU A 29 6.43 4.70 11.34
C LEU A 29 7.05 5.25 10.05
N LEU A 30 7.31 4.34 9.12
CA LEU A 30 7.80 4.65 7.79
C LEU A 30 6.61 4.71 6.82
N PRO A 31 6.67 5.54 5.77
CA PRO A 31 5.61 5.61 4.78
C PRO A 31 5.43 4.31 3.97
N THR A 32 6.44 3.43 4.02
CA THR A 32 6.47 2.09 3.43
C THR A 32 5.87 1.02 4.34
N ASP A 33 5.59 1.33 5.61
CA ASP A 33 5.00 0.36 6.53
C ASP A 33 3.59 0.02 6.08
N LEU A 34 3.22 -1.24 6.22
CA LEU A 34 1.90 -1.72 5.84
C LEU A 34 0.93 -1.45 6.97
N ALA A 35 -0.30 -1.11 6.62
CA ALA A 35 -1.38 -0.77 7.52
C ALA A 35 -2.66 -1.49 7.09
N TRP A 36 -3.37 -2.04 8.05
CA TRP A 36 -4.65 -2.68 7.86
C TRP A 36 -5.63 -2.20 8.91
N TYR A 37 -6.89 -2.08 8.53
CA TYR A 37 -7.96 -1.70 9.45
C TYR A 37 -9.18 -2.57 9.19
N GLU A 38 -10.05 -2.67 10.20
CA GLU A 38 -11.26 -3.47 10.08
C GLU A 38 -12.12 -2.98 8.90
N GLY A 39 -12.30 -3.84 7.88
CA GLY A 39 -12.98 -3.52 6.62
C GLY A 39 -12.06 -3.23 5.43
N ALA A 40 -10.74 -3.17 5.62
CA ALA A 40 -9.78 -3.11 4.52
C ALA A 40 -9.68 -4.47 3.82
N ALA A 41 -9.64 -4.45 2.48
CA ALA A 41 -9.56 -5.66 1.67
C ALA A 41 -8.21 -6.38 1.85
N ASP A 42 -7.12 -5.63 2.01
CA ASP A 42 -5.76 -6.14 2.23
C ASP A 42 -4.90 -5.10 2.98
N TRP A 43 -3.65 -5.44 3.28
CA TRP A 43 -2.69 -4.53 3.87
C TRP A 43 -2.25 -3.49 2.84
N VAL A 44 -2.39 -2.22 3.18
CA VAL A 44 -2.04 -1.09 2.31
C VAL A 44 -0.97 -0.23 2.97
N PRO A 45 -0.14 0.51 2.22
CA PRO A 45 0.82 1.43 2.84
C PRO A 45 0.14 2.38 3.83
N VAL A 46 0.79 2.64 4.97
CA VAL A 46 0.25 3.47 6.04
C VAL A 46 -0.12 4.88 5.56
N THR A 47 0.62 5.40 4.59
CA THR A 47 0.33 6.67 3.90
C THR A 47 -0.98 6.65 3.12
N ALA A 48 -1.43 5.51 2.61
CA ALA A 48 -2.72 5.38 1.95
C ALA A 48 -3.88 5.46 2.96
N VAL A 49 -3.65 5.02 4.19
CA VAL A 49 -4.65 5.02 5.27
C VAL A 49 -4.84 6.41 5.87
N VAL A 50 -3.75 7.15 6.11
CA VAL A 50 -3.82 8.49 6.73
C VAL A 50 -3.73 9.66 5.73
N GLY A 51 -3.14 9.45 4.56
CA GLY A 51 -2.82 10.51 3.60
C GLY A 51 -3.84 10.70 2.46
N GLY A 52 -4.89 9.90 2.39
CA GLY A 52 -6.03 10.15 1.48
C GLY A 52 -5.72 10.13 -0.02
N ALA A 53 -4.57 9.60 -0.44
CA ALA A 53 -4.21 9.50 -1.85
C ALA A 53 -4.05 8.03 -2.24
N ALA A 54 -4.99 7.59 -3.08
CA ALA A 54 -4.95 6.40 -3.92
C ALA A 54 -3.56 5.78 -4.02
N ALA A 55 -3.35 4.67 -3.31
CA ALA A 55 -2.36 3.68 -3.71
C ALA A 55 -2.80 3.19 -5.09
N MET A 56 -2.30 3.83 -6.14
CA MET A 56 -2.40 3.27 -7.47
C MET A 56 -1.62 1.95 -7.43
N PRO A 57 -2.25 0.81 -7.73
CA PRO A 57 -1.53 -0.43 -7.85
C PRO A 57 -0.65 -0.32 -9.09
N VAL A 58 0.61 0.06 -8.94
CA VAL A 58 1.64 -0.32 -9.93
C VAL A 58 2.01 -1.79 -9.69
N SER A 59 0.99 -2.65 -9.74
CA SER A 59 1.15 -4.08 -10.03
C SER A 59 0.49 -4.30 -11.37
N GLY A 60 1.19 -3.86 -12.39
CA GLY A 60 0.83 -4.03 -13.78
C GLY A 60 2.02 -3.56 -14.58
N VAL A 61 2.82 -4.51 -15.08
CA VAL A 61 3.72 -4.22 -16.18
C VAL A 61 2.80 -3.82 -17.33
N ALA A 62 2.55 -2.51 -17.47
CA ALA A 62 1.84 -2.01 -18.62
C ALA A 62 2.83 -1.97 -19.77
N CYS A 63 2.43 -2.53 -20.92
CA CYS A 63 3.25 -2.49 -22.12
C CYS A 63 3.66 -1.05 -22.43
N THR A 64 4.95 -0.74 -22.51
CA THR A 64 5.44 0.62 -22.86
C THR A 64 4.97 1.07 -24.26
N ASN A 65 4.60 0.14 -25.14
CA ASN A 65 4.16 0.46 -26.50
C ASN A 65 2.66 0.81 -26.61
N CYS A 66 1.78 0.26 -25.78
CA CYS A 66 0.33 0.46 -25.91
C CYS A 66 -0.44 0.68 -24.59
N GLY A 67 0.21 0.53 -23.43
CA GLY A 67 -0.38 0.78 -22.11
C GLY A 67 -1.35 -0.29 -21.60
N THR A 68 -1.49 -1.42 -22.29
CA THR A 68 -2.33 -2.54 -21.84
C THR A 68 -1.70 -3.24 -20.63
N ALA A 69 -2.50 -3.57 -19.63
CA ALA A 69 -2.08 -4.34 -18.47
C ALA A 69 -1.74 -5.78 -18.89
N MET A 70 -0.54 -6.25 -18.52
CA MET A 70 -0.05 -7.60 -18.83
C MET A 70 0.01 -8.45 -17.57
N ASP A 71 -0.29 -9.74 -17.73
CA ASP A 71 -0.03 -10.76 -16.71
C ASP A 71 1.48 -10.95 -16.49
N ALA A 72 1.85 -11.32 -15.26
CA ALA A 72 3.26 -11.41 -14.82
C ALA A 72 4.12 -12.47 -15.55
N ASP A 73 3.54 -13.30 -16.42
CA ASP A 73 4.24 -14.35 -17.18
C ASP A 73 4.49 -13.98 -18.66
N GLN A 74 3.97 -12.84 -19.15
CA GLN A 74 4.08 -12.45 -20.56
C GLN A 74 5.19 -11.42 -20.81
N VAL A 75 6.27 -11.88 -21.44
CA VAL A 75 7.41 -11.03 -21.87
C VAL A 75 7.11 -10.24 -23.16
N ILE A 76 6.07 -10.62 -23.92
CA ILE A 76 5.69 -10.00 -25.20
C ILE A 76 4.19 -9.64 -25.19
N CYS A 77 3.87 -8.43 -25.64
CA CYS A 77 2.48 -7.98 -25.84
C CYS A 77 1.89 -8.66 -27.07
N LEU A 78 0.90 -9.55 -26.93
CA LEU A 78 0.20 -10.11 -28.12
C LEU A 78 -0.75 -9.12 -28.81
N ALA A 79 -0.99 -7.94 -28.23
CA ALA A 79 -1.85 -6.90 -28.79
C ALA A 79 -1.13 -5.91 -29.74
N CYS A 80 0.18 -6.09 -29.99
CA CYS A 80 1.01 -5.28 -30.91
C CYS A 80 1.98 -6.19 -31.68
#